data_AF-A0A661S665-F1
#
_entry.id   AF-A0A661S665-F1
#
_cell.length_a   1.000
_cell.length_b   1.000
_cell.length_c   1.000
_cell.angle_alpha   90.00
_cell.angle_beta   90.00
_cell.angle_gamma   90.00
#
_symmetry.space_group_name_H-M   'P 1'
#
loop_
_entity.id
_entity.type
_entity.pdbx_description
1 polymer ?
#
loop_
_entity_poly.entity_id
_entity_poly.type
_entity_poly.pdbx_seq_one_letter_code
_entity_poly.pdbx_strand_id
1 'polypeptide(L)'
;HIADSFISRLNISKKPDQRVVEAINIFVGEPSKKHFKVKLRNARFVPTENKISFMCCFFEKMDTESREIVNCLDFILNFFDELRDDTDIFQSLMDKKRFYFQNLQKATEFEEKLKKSNMETLILQGVRTPYINKPDTMEKIAMIDTVSLAVFGRTEHPGQACRAMNLGDYQGAQDIDRMAKVLLYAVPNP
;
A
#
# COMPACT_ATOMS: atom_id res chain seq x y z
N HIS A 1 -2.87 -27.40 -22.88
CA HIS A 1 -2.92 -27.54 -21.41
C HIS A 1 -2.16 -26.48 -20.59
N ILE A 2 -0.97 -25.97 -20.96
CA ILE A 2 -0.38 -24.82 -20.24
C ILE A 2 -1.08 -23.49 -20.64
N ALA A 3 -1.39 -23.31 -21.92
CA ALA A 3 -2.09 -22.13 -22.41
C ALA A 3 -3.47 -21.93 -21.75
N ASP A 4 -4.23 -23.02 -21.53
CA ASP A 4 -5.57 -22.95 -20.92
C ASP A 4 -5.54 -22.53 -19.44
N SER A 5 -4.45 -22.84 -18.72
CA SER A 5 -4.22 -22.37 -17.35
C SER A 5 -3.87 -20.88 -17.29
N PHE A 6 -3.05 -20.40 -18.23
CA PHE A 6 -2.77 -18.96 -18.35
C PHE A 6 -4.00 -18.17 -18.80
N ILE A 7 -4.77 -18.71 -19.74
CA ILE A 7 -5.99 -18.11 -20.29
C ILE A 7 -7.12 -18.10 -19.25
N SER A 8 -7.23 -19.11 -18.38
CA SER A 8 -8.23 -19.13 -17.29
C SER A 8 -7.88 -18.21 -16.11
N ARG A 9 -6.59 -17.94 -15.86
CA ARG A 9 -6.14 -16.94 -14.88
C ARG A 9 -6.27 -15.50 -15.37
N LEU A 10 -6.22 -15.30 -16.69
CA LEU A 10 -6.66 -14.07 -17.30
C LEU A 10 -8.19 -14.09 -17.20
N ASN A 11 -8.79 -13.22 -16.39
CA ASN A 11 -10.25 -13.11 -16.25
C ASN A 11 -10.87 -12.52 -17.53
N ILE A 12 -10.70 -13.19 -18.68
CA ILE A 12 -11.00 -12.70 -20.03
C ILE A 12 -12.50 -12.40 -20.20
N SER A 13 -13.36 -13.16 -19.49
CA SER A 13 -14.81 -12.98 -19.51
C SER A 13 -15.32 -11.90 -18.54
N LYS A 14 -14.49 -11.41 -17.62
CA LYS A 14 -14.87 -10.38 -16.64
C LYS A 14 -14.71 -9.02 -17.30
N LYS A 15 -15.82 -8.36 -17.62
CA LYS A 15 -15.76 -6.98 -18.10
C LYS A 15 -15.59 -6.04 -16.90
N PRO A 16 -14.57 -5.16 -16.91
CA PRO A 16 -14.48 -4.10 -15.91
C PRO A 16 -15.72 -3.22 -15.98
N ASP A 17 -16.13 -2.65 -14.85
CA ASP A 17 -17.29 -1.75 -14.78
C ASP A 17 -17.10 -0.57 -15.74
N GLN A 18 -18.17 -0.21 -16.46
CA GLN A 18 -18.12 0.79 -17.52
C GLN A 18 -17.69 2.16 -17.00
N ARG A 19 -18.07 2.54 -15.78
CA ARG A 19 -17.71 3.84 -15.19
C ARG A 19 -16.20 3.94 -14.95
N VAL A 20 -15.58 2.85 -14.53
CA VAL A 20 -14.11 2.80 -14.34
C VAL A 20 -13.40 2.83 -15.70
N VAL A 21 -13.95 2.16 -16.71
CA VAL A 21 -13.41 2.21 -18.08
C VAL A 21 -13.49 3.61 -18.67
N GLU A 22 -14.60 4.31 -18.45
CA GLU A 22 -14.79 5.70 -18.85
C GLU A 22 -13.81 6.63 -18.15
N ALA A 23 -13.63 6.49 -16.83
CA ALA A 23 -12.62 7.24 -16.08
C ALA A 23 -11.21 7.03 -16.66
N ILE A 24 -10.82 5.79 -17.00
CA ILE A 24 -9.54 5.52 -17.68
C ILE A 24 -9.47 6.23 -19.03
N ASN A 25 -10.55 6.22 -19.82
CA ASN A 25 -10.54 6.83 -21.13
C ASN A 25 -10.39 8.36 -21.08
N ILE A 26 -10.91 8.99 -20.02
CA ILE A 26 -10.88 10.44 -19.82
C ILE A 26 -9.52 10.87 -19.25
N PHE A 27 -9.04 10.21 -18.18
CA PHE A 27 -7.93 10.72 -17.38
C PHE A 27 -6.57 10.09 -17.70
N VAL A 28 -6.51 8.94 -18.37
CA VAL A 28 -5.25 8.25 -18.65
C VAL A 28 -4.81 8.50 -20.10
N GLY A 29 -3.52 8.75 -20.34
CA GLY A 29 -2.96 8.86 -21.68
C GLY A 29 -3.07 7.58 -22.53
N GLU A 30 -3.25 7.72 -23.85
CA GLU A 30 -3.41 6.62 -24.81
C GLU A 30 -2.44 5.43 -24.67
N PRO A 31 -1.11 5.60 -24.51
CA PRO A 31 -0.19 4.46 -24.42
C PRO A 31 -0.48 3.56 -23.21
N SER A 32 -1.03 4.14 -22.13
CA SER A 32 -1.24 3.45 -20.86
C SER A 32 -2.66 2.90 -20.70
N LYS A 33 -3.67 3.47 -21.39
CA LYS A 33 -5.10 3.05 -21.29
C LYS A 33 -5.29 1.53 -21.39
N LYS A 34 -4.65 0.90 -22.37
CA LYS A 34 -4.75 -0.56 -22.58
C LYS A 34 -4.20 -1.35 -21.39
N HIS A 35 -3.09 -0.89 -20.82
CA HIS A 35 -2.46 -1.53 -19.67
C HIS A 35 -3.35 -1.50 -18.42
N PHE A 36 -3.92 -0.33 -18.10
CA PHE A 36 -4.85 -0.16 -16.98
C PHE A 36 -6.12 -1.03 -17.14
N LYS A 37 -6.71 -1.07 -18.34
CA LYS A 37 -7.87 -1.93 -18.62
C LYS A 37 -7.56 -3.42 -18.44
N VAL A 38 -6.36 -3.86 -18.85
CA VAL A 38 -5.93 -5.26 -18.67
C VAL A 38 -5.74 -5.58 -17.19
N LYS A 39 -5.13 -4.69 -16.40
CA LYS A 39 -4.98 -4.88 -14.94
C LYS A 39 -6.32 -4.97 -14.24
N LEU A 40 -7.26 -4.08 -14.54
CA LEU A 40 -8.62 -4.13 -13.98
C LEU A 40 -9.36 -5.42 -14.34
N ARG A 41 -9.27 -5.84 -15.60
CA ARG A 41 -9.89 -7.10 -16.04
C ARG A 41 -9.35 -8.28 -15.24
N ASN A 42 -8.03 -8.32 -15.04
CA ASN A 42 -7.37 -9.40 -14.30
C ASN A 42 -7.51 -9.27 -12.77
N ALA A 43 -8.08 -8.17 -12.27
CA ALA A 43 -8.25 -7.97 -10.84
C ALA A 43 -9.30 -8.93 -10.27
N ARG A 44 -9.01 -9.46 -9.09
CA ARG A 44 -9.80 -10.51 -8.45
C ARG A 44 -10.92 -9.95 -7.57
N PHE A 45 -10.86 -8.68 -7.19
CA PHE A 45 -11.89 -8.05 -6.35
C PHE A 45 -13.29 -8.05 -6.99
N VAL A 46 -14.32 -8.12 -6.14
CA VAL A 46 -15.72 -7.98 -6.55
C VAL A 46 -16.05 -6.48 -6.68
N PRO A 47 -16.53 -6.01 -7.85
CA PRO A 47 -16.91 -4.62 -8.02
C PRO A 47 -18.17 -4.31 -7.21
N THR A 48 -18.06 -3.35 -6.31
CA THR A 48 -19.13 -2.78 -5.49
C THR A 48 -19.21 -1.29 -5.77
N GLU A 49 -20.30 -0.62 -5.38
CA GLU A 49 -20.46 0.81 -5.61
C GLU A 49 -19.32 1.64 -5.00
N ASN A 50 -18.92 1.33 -3.76
CA ASN A 50 -17.85 2.06 -3.08
C ASN A 50 -16.49 1.83 -3.76
N LYS A 51 -16.17 0.60 -4.16
CA LYS A 51 -14.91 0.29 -4.88
C LYS A 51 -14.89 0.93 -6.28
N ILE A 52 -16.03 0.96 -6.99
CA ILE A 52 -16.13 1.61 -8.30
C ILE A 52 -15.95 3.12 -8.15
N SER A 53 -16.67 3.76 -7.23
CA SER A 53 -16.56 5.20 -6.98
C SER A 53 -15.14 5.58 -6.56
N PHE A 54 -14.51 4.78 -5.70
CA PHE A 54 -13.10 4.95 -5.34
C PHE A 54 -12.18 4.88 -6.57
N MET A 55 -12.35 3.88 -7.43
CA MET A 55 -11.53 3.73 -8.64
C MET A 55 -11.71 4.89 -9.62
N CYS A 56 -12.93 5.41 -9.77
CA CYS A 56 -13.18 6.60 -10.59
C CYS A 56 -12.42 7.82 -10.03
N CYS A 57 -12.55 8.09 -8.72
CA CYS A 57 -11.83 9.18 -8.07
C CYS A 57 -10.30 8.98 -8.11
N PHE A 58 -9.82 7.74 -8.03
CA PHE A 58 -8.40 7.42 -8.16
C PHE A 58 -7.86 7.85 -9.53
N PHE A 59 -8.52 7.48 -10.63
CA PHE A 59 -8.06 7.87 -11.97
C PHE A 59 -8.22 9.37 -12.24
N GLU A 60 -9.23 10.01 -11.65
CA GLU A 60 -9.46 11.45 -11.78
C GLU A 60 -8.38 12.28 -11.05
N LYS A 61 -7.96 11.86 -9.86
CA LYS A 61 -7.13 12.69 -8.97
C LYS A 61 -5.64 12.33 -8.96
N MET A 62 -5.28 11.12 -9.38
CA MET A 62 -3.87 10.71 -9.47
C MET A 62 -3.24 11.26 -10.75
N ASP A 63 -1.95 11.57 -10.69
CA ASP A 63 -1.16 11.84 -11.90
C ASP A 63 -0.97 10.54 -12.71
N THR A 64 -1.72 10.41 -13.80
CA THR A 64 -1.77 9.22 -14.65
C THR A 64 -0.58 9.09 -15.61
N GLU A 65 0.27 10.12 -15.69
CA GLU A 65 1.50 10.11 -16.47
C GLU A 65 2.70 9.61 -15.64
N SER A 66 2.58 9.65 -14.32
CA SER A 66 3.60 9.14 -13.40
C SER A 66 3.80 7.62 -13.55
N ARG A 67 5.03 7.13 -13.31
CA ARG A 67 5.27 5.68 -13.21
C ARG A 67 4.67 5.09 -11.92
N GLU A 68 4.50 5.92 -10.91
CA GLU A 68 4.03 5.54 -9.57
C GLU A 68 2.56 5.10 -9.57
N ILE A 69 1.72 5.65 -10.46
CA ILE A 69 0.30 5.26 -10.55
C ILE A 69 0.12 3.78 -10.86
N VAL A 70 1.05 3.14 -11.59
CA VAL A 70 0.98 1.70 -11.89
C VAL A 70 1.19 0.88 -10.61
N ASN A 71 2.17 1.26 -9.79
CA ASN A 71 2.43 0.61 -8.50
C ASN A 71 1.29 0.85 -7.51
N CYS A 72 0.75 2.08 -7.47
CA CYS A 72 -0.41 2.41 -6.64
C CYS A 72 -1.64 1.62 -7.05
N LEU A 73 -1.89 1.46 -8.36
CA LEU A 73 -2.98 0.64 -8.86
C LEU A 73 -2.81 -0.82 -8.42
N ASP A 74 -1.62 -1.40 -8.62
CA ASP A 74 -1.37 -2.78 -8.21
C ASP A 74 -1.58 -2.99 -6.71
N PHE A 75 -1.15 -2.03 -5.89
CA PHE A 75 -1.42 -2.04 -4.47
C PHE A 75 -2.93 -2.03 -4.19
N ILE A 76 -3.69 -1.11 -4.78
CA ILE A 76 -5.13 -0.97 -4.54
C ILE A 76 -5.91 -2.20 -5.00
N LEU A 77 -5.58 -2.78 -6.15
CA LEU A 77 -6.26 -3.98 -6.64
C LEU A 77 -6.03 -5.18 -5.73
N ASN A 78 -4.82 -5.33 -5.18
CA ASN A 78 -4.53 -6.35 -4.17
C ASN A 78 -5.25 -6.05 -2.85
N PHE A 79 -5.25 -4.79 -2.41
CA PHE A 79 -5.96 -4.37 -1.21
C PHE A 79 -7.48 -4.64 -1.31
N PHE A 80 -8.10 -4.39 -2.47
CA PHE A 80 -9.51 -4.67 -2.71
C PHE A 80 -9.86 -6.16 -2.78
N ASP A 81 -8.91 -7.01 -3.14
CA ASP A 81 -9.06 -8.47 -3.08
C ASP A 81 -9.06 -8.97 -1.62
N GLU A 82 -8.25 -8.34 -0.75
CA GLU A 82 -8.20 -8.64 0.67
C GLU A 82 -9.36 -8.03 1.47
N LEU A 83 -9.93 -6.91 0.98
CA LEU A 83 -10.96 -6.14 1.66
C LEU A 83 -12.31 -6.86 1.62
N ARG A 84 -12.72 -7.38 2.80
CA ARG A 84 -13.99 -8.10 2.99
C ARG A 84 -15.21 -7.18 3.08
N ASP A 85 -15.05 -6.01 3.71
CA ASP A 85 -16.09 -5.00 3.90
C ASP A 85 -15.54 -3.67 3.38
N ASP A 86 -16.28 -3.03 2.49
CA ASP A 86 -15.93 -1.77 1.82
C ASP A 86 -16.83 -0.61 2.25
N THR A 87 -17.52 -0.74 3.38
CA THR A 87 -18.32 0.34 3.98
C THR A 87 -17.46 1.58 4.26
N ASP A 88 -16.22 1.40 4.72
CA ASP A 88 -15.24 2.48 4.89
C ASP A 88 -13.85 2.09 4.35
N ILE A 89 -13.64 2.39 3.07
CA ILE A 89 -12.37 2.16 2.38
C ILE A 89 -11.23 3.00 2.99
N PHE A 90 -11.53 4.21 3.45
CA PHE A 90 -10.53 5.09 4.05
C PHE A 90 -10.00 4.52 5.37
N GLN A 91 -10.90 4.15 6.28
CA GLN A 91 -10.50 3.55 7.56
C GLN A 91 -9.71 2.25 7.34
N SER A 92 -10.16 1.43 6.38
CA SER A 92 -9.48 0.18 6.03
C SER A 92 -8.06 0.41 5.48
N LEU A 93 -7.83 1.48 4.72
CA LEU A 93 -6.49 1.88 4.29
C LEU A 93 -5.62 2.32 5.48
N MET A 94 -6.17 3.09 6.41
CA MET A 94 -5.45 3.53 7.61
C MET A 94 -5.10 2.36 8.54
N ASP A 95 -5.99 1.39 8.68
CA ASP A 95 -5.73 0.17 9.44
C ASP A 95 -4.62 -0.66 8.78
N LYS A 96 -4.64 -0.76 7.45
CA LYS A 96 -3.57 -1.43 6.68
C LYS A 96 -2.22 -0.70 6.84
N LYS A 97 -2.22 0.63 6.82
CA LYS A 97 -1.03 1.44 7.10
C LYS A 97 -0.47 1.17 8.50
N ARG A 98 -1.34 1.14 9.50
CA ARG A 98 -0.98 0.83 10.90
C ARG A 98 -0.38 -0.57 11.02
N PHE A 99 -0.95 -1.55 10.34
CA PHE A 99 -0.42 -2.91 10.29
C PHE A 99 1.00 -2.97 9.71
N TYR A 100 1.27 -2.29 8.59
CA TYR A 100 2.62 -2.22 8.03
C TYR A 100 3.61 -1.54 8.97
N PHE A 101 3.19 -0.46 9.64
CA PHE A 101 4.02 0.25 10.60
C PHE A 101 4.38 -0.62 11.81
N GLN A 102 3.40 -1.33 12.39
CA GLN A 102 3.64 -2.26 13.50
C GLN A 102 4.59 -3.40 13.10
N ASN A 103 4.46 -3.93 11.88
CA ASN A 103 5.36 -4.96 11.39
C ASN A 103 6.79 -4.43 11.19
N LEU A 104 6.95 -3.19 10.73
CA LEU A 104 8.24 -2.56 10.56
C LEU A 104 8.95 -2.31 11.91
N GLN A 105 8.19 -1.89 12.93
CA GLN A 105 8.69 -1.75 14.30
C GLN A 105 9.18 -3.10 14.85
N LYS A 106 8.33 -4.14 14.77
CA LYS A 106 8.70 -5.50 15.22
C LYS A 106 9.93 -6.05 14.50
N ALA A 107 10.06 -5.83 13.20
CA ALA A 107 11.23 -6.23 12.43
C ALA A 107 12.50 -5.52 12.90
N THR A 108 12.39 -4.24 13.24
CA THR A 108 13.52 -3.43 13.72
C THR A 108 13.96 -3.84 15.13
N GLU A 109 13.01 -4.02 16.05
CA GLU A 109 13.29 -4.54 17.39
C GLU A 109 13.93 -5.94 17.35
N PHE A 110 13.49 -6.79 16.42
CA PHE A 110 14.04 -8.12 16.21
C PHE A 110 15.49 -8.08 15.71
N GLU A 111 15.79 -7.21 14.74
CA GLU A 111 17.16 -6.98 14.26
C GLU A 111 18.08 -6.41 15.35
N GLU A 112 17.58 -5.53 16.21
CA GLU A 112 18.36 -5.01 17.33
C GLU A 112 18.67 -6.08 18.37
N LYS A 113 17.70 -6.95 18.67
CA LYS A 113 17.91 -8.12 19.54
C LYS A 113 18.93 -9.08 18.93
N LEU A 114 18.89 -9.29 17.61
CA LEU A 114 19.90 -10.06 16.88
C LEU A 114 21.30 -9.45 16.94
N LYS A 115 21.42 -8.12 16.88
CA LYS A 115 22.73 -7.44 16.98
C LYS A 115 23.31 -7.48 18.40
N LYS A 116 22.44 -7.49 19.43
CA LYS A 116 22.85 -7.52 20.84
C LYS A 116 23.11 -8.93 21.38
N SER A 117 22.60 -9.98 20.72
CA SER A 117 22.72 -11.40 21.15
C SER A 117 23.54 -12.20 20.14
N ASN A 118 24.49 -13.03 20.60
CA ASN A 118 25.26 -13.93 19.72
C ASN A 118 24.32 -14.80 18.88
N MET A 119 24.41 -14.69 17.54
CA MET A 119 23.54 -15.40 16.58
C MET A 119 23.40 -16.90 16.86
N GLU A 120 24.45 -17.56 17.38
CA GLU A 120 24.42 -18.97 17.80
C GLU A 120 23.34 -19.27 18.85
N THR A 121 23.10 -18.34 19.78
CA THR A 121 22.14 -18.52 20.88
C THR A 121 20.70 -18.46 20.39
N LEU A 122 20.41 -17.63 19.37
CA LEU A 122 19.08 -17.47 18.80
C LEU A 122 18.71 -18.62 17.84
N ILE A 123 19.68 -19.19 17.14
CA ILE A 123 19.50 -20.43 16.37
C ILE A 123 19.20 -21.61 17.32
N LEU A 124 19.90 -21.69 18.46
CA LEU A 124 19.65 -22.68 19.51
C LEU A 124 18.25 -22.55 20.16
N GLN A 125 17.66 -21.35 20.17
CA GLN A 125 16.33 -21.09 20.72
C GLN A 125 15.18 -21.29 19.69
N GLY A 126 15.49 -21.67 18.46
CA GLY A 126 14.47 -21.98 17.44
C GLY A 126 13.68 -20.76 16.93
N VAL A 127 14.19 -19.55 17.14
CA VAL A 127 13.49 -18.31 16.80
C VAL A 127 13.61 -18.06 15.29
N ARG A 128 12.50 -18.20 14.56
CA ARG A 128 12.45 -17.87 13.12
C ARG A 128 12.53 -16.36 12.91
N THR A 129 13.47 -15.94 12.08
CA THR A 129 13.58 -14.58 11.54
C THR A 129 12.30 -14.21 10.80
N PRO A 130 11.59 -13.13 11.18
CA PRO A 130 10.56 -12.55 10.33
C PRO A 130 11.26 -12.00 9.08
N TYR A 131 11.09 -12.66 7.93
CA TYR A 131 11.58 -12.15 6.65
C TYR A 131 10.65 -11.01 6.20
N ILE A 132 10.90 -9.80 6.72
CA ILE A 132 10.21 -8.58 6.31
C ILE A 132 11.18 -7.75 5.49
N ASN A 133 10.85 -7.54 4.21
CA ASN A 133 11.58 -6.59 3.38
C ASN A 133 11.16 -5.16 3.79
N LYS A 134 12.03 -4.50 4.57
CA LYS A 134 11.80 -3.13 5.09
C LYS A 134 11.53 -2.11 3.99
N PRO A 135 12.33 -1.97 2.92
CA PRO A 135 12.06 -1.01 1.85
C PRO A 135 10.71 -1.25 1.18
N ASP A 136 10.34 -2.49 0.86
CA ASP A 136 9.02 -2.79 0.26
C ASP A 136 7.86 -2.41 1.18
N THR A 137 8.04 -2.60 2.50
CA THR A 137 7.01 -2.25 3.49
C THR A 137 6.87 -0.73 3.60
N MET A 138 7.99 0.00 3.55
CA MET A 138 7.98 1.47 3.54
C MET A 138 7.35 2.02 2.25
N GLU A 139 7.65 1.42 1.10
CA GLU A 139 7.06 1.81 -0.18
C GLU A 139 5.53 1.65 -0.15
N LYS A 140 5.04 0.55 0.41
CA LYS A 140 3.59 0.34 0.59
C LYS A 140 2.94 1.38 1.50
N ILE A 141 3.62 1.80 2.56
CA ILE A 141 3.12 2.89 3.44
C ILE A 141 3.03 4.19 2.65
N ALA A 142 4.07 4.52 1.87
CA ALA A 142 4.08 5.70 1.02
C ALA A 142 2.96 5.66 -0.03
N MET A 143 2.72 4.51 -0.67
CA MET A 143 1.60 4.34 -1.61
C MET A 143 0.25 4.59 -0.94
N ILE A 144 0.02 4.09 0.28
CA ILE A 144 -1.23 4.36 1.01
C ILE A 144 -1.38 5.86 1.26
N ASP A 145 -0.30 6.56 1.60
CA ASP A 145 -0.32 8.00 1.83
C ASP A 145 -0.62 8.79 0.56
N THR A 146 0.05 8.48 -0.54
CA THR A 146 -0.18 9.09 -1.84
C THR A 146 -1.63 8.91 -2.29
N VAL A 147 -2.15 7.68 -2.23
CA VAL A 147 -3.54 7.40 -2.63
C VAL A 147 -4.54 8.04 -1.69
N SER A 148 -4.29 8.05 -0.38
CA SER A 148 -5.21 8.65 0.59
C SER A 148 -5.28 10.17 0.45
N LEU A 149 -4.14 10.82 0.25
CA LEU A 149 -4.07 12.26 -0.03
C LEU A 149 -4.73 12.60 -1.36
N ALA A 150 -4.46 11.84 -2.42
CA ALA A 150 -5.06 12.09 -3.73
C ALA A 150 -6.59 11.89 -3.69
N VAL A 151 -7.07 10.75 -3.20
CA VAL A 151 -8.49 10.38 -3.29
C VAL A 151 -9.34 11.11 -2.26
N PHE A 152 -8.90 11.13 -1.00
CA PHE A 152 -9.68 11.66 0.14
C PHE A 152 -9.24 13.05 0.62
N GLY A 153 -8.10 13.57 0.15
CA GLY A 153 -7.56 14.86 0.62
C GLY A 153 -7.04 14.84 2.06
N ARG A 154 -6.93 13.65 2.67
CA ARG A 154 -6.47 13.47 4.06
C ARG A 154 -5.73 12.15 4.22
N THR A 155 -4.78 12.11 5.14
CA THR A 155 -4.13 10.87 5.60
C THR A 155 -3.92 10.95 7.11
N GLU A 156 -4.07 9.83 7.82
CA GLU A 156 -3.70 9.76 9.23
C GLU A 156 -2.23 9.43 9.36
N HIS A 157 -1.50 10.28 10.10
CA HIS A 157 -0.14 9.95 10.47
C HIS A 157 -0.17 8.96 11.64
N PRO A 158 0.48 7.79 11.53
CA PRO A 158 0.48 6.79 12.60
C PRO A 158 1.08 7.33 13.90
N GLY A 159 1.90 8.40 13.85
CA GLY A 159 2.42 9.09 15.03
C GLY A 159 1.35 9.74 15.92
N GLN A 160 0.17 10.11 15.39
CA GLN A 160 -0.93 10.65 16.20
C GLN A 160 -1.75 9.55 16.88
N ALA A 161 -1.95 8.40 16.23
CA ALA A 161 -2.63 7.26 16.84
C ALA A 161 -1.74 6.48 17.83
N CYS A 162 -0.42 6.48 17.64
CA CYS A 162 0.54 5.88 18.56
C CYS A 162 0.62 6.59 19.92
N ARG A 163 0.17 7.85 20.06
CA ARG A 163 0.12 8.53 21.36
C ARG A 163 -0.89 7.92 22.34
N ALA A 164 -1.82 7.10 21.88
CA ALA A 164 -2.80 6.42 22.73
C ALA A 164 -2.34 5.03 23.24
N MET A 165 -1.22 4.51 22.74
CA MET A 165 -0.62 3.28 23.25
C MET A 165 0.72 3.61 23.89
N ASN A 166 0.78 3.45 25.21
CA ASN A 166 1.94 3.64 26.06
C ASN A 166 3.18 2.94 25.45
N LEU A 167 4.01 3.69 24.73
CA LEU A 167 5.27 3.25 24.14
C LEU A 167 6.35 3.56 25.17
N GLY A 168 6.68 2.54 25.96
CA GLY A 168 7.73 2.61 26.98
C GLY A 168 9.03 3.20 26.45
N ASP A 169 9.65 4.02 27.30
CA ASP A 169 10.98 4.62 27.25
C ASP A 169 11.66 4.77 25.89
N TYR A 170 11.41 5.94 25.30
CA TYR A 170 12.23 6.57 24.26
C TYR A 170 13.71 6.66 24.67
N GLN A 171 14.62 6.08 23.89
CA GLN A 171 16.06 6.35 24.01
C GLN A 171 16.67 6.82 22.69
N GLY A 172 16.89 8.13 22.59
CA GLY A 172 17.99 8.67 21.79
C GLY A 172 17.60 9.61 20.64
N ALA A 173 18.37 10.70 20.53
CA ALA A 173 18.23 11.78 19.55
C ALA A 173 18.40 11.37 18.07
N GLN A 174 18.74 10.11 17.77
CA GLN A 174 18.96 9.63 16.41
C GLN A 174 17.64 9.31 15.67
N ASP A 175 16.55 9.03 16.38
CA ASP A 175 15.23 8.79 15.78
C ASP A 175 14.50 10.09 15.41
N ILE A 176 14.86 11.21 16.05
CA ILE A 176 14.33 12.53 15.69
C ILE A 176 14.86 12.96 14.32
N ASP A 177 16.12 12.64 13.99
CA ASP A 177 16.74 13.03 12.72
C ASP A 177 16.18 12.22 11.53
N ARG A 178 15.84 10.94 11.75
CA ARG A 178 15.14 10.12 10.75
C ARG A 178 13.68 10.52 10.57
N MET A 179 12.98 10.90 11.65
CA MET A 179 11.63 11.44 11.54
C MET A 179 11.61 12.83 10.89
N ALA A 180 12.61 13.68 11.15
CA ALA A 180 12.75 14.99 10.52
C ALA A 180 13.02 14.87 9.01
N LYS A 181 13.81 13.88 8.57
CA LYS A 181 13.96 13.58 7.14
C LYS A 181 12.65 13.14 6.49
N VAL A 182 11.84 12.33 7.17
CA VAL A 182 10.52 11.92 6.66
C VAL A 182 9.56 13.11 6.53
N LEU A 183 9.69 14.14 7.37
CA LEU A 183 8.91 15.38 7.28
C LEU A 183 9.44 16.36 6.20
N LEU A 184 10.75 16.35 5.90
CA LEU A 184 11.37 17.27 4.94
C LEU A 184 11.25 16.84 3.48
N TYR A 185 11.03 15.56 3.16
CA TYR A 185 10.85 15.09 1.78
C TYR A 185 9.40 15.17 1.26
N ALA A 186 8.45 15.70 2.05
CA ALA A 186 7.04 15.81 1.68
C ALA A 186 6.62 17.21 1.19
N VAL A 187 7.57 18.13 0.96
CA VAL A 187 7.29 19.44 0.35
C VAL A 187 8.03 19.50 -0.99
N PRO A 188 7.34 19.53 -2.15
CA PRO A 188 8.00 19.91 -3.39
C PRO A 188 8.40 21.39 -3.25
N ASN A 189 9.69 21.67 -3.38
CA ASN A 189 10.21 23.03 -3.46
C ASN A 189 9.53 23.75 -4.65
N PRO A 190 9.14 25.04 -4.51
CA PRO A 190 8.56 25.82 -5.60
C PRO A 190 9.53 26.05 -6.76
#